data_AF-A0A7X3YU95-F1
#
_entry.id   AF-A0A7X3YU95-F1
#
_cell.length_a   1.000
_cell.length_b   1.000
_cell.length_c   1.000
_cell.angle_alpha   90.00
_cell.angle_beta   90.00
_cell.angle_gamma   90.00
#
_symmetry.space_group_name_H-M   'P 1'
#
loop_
_entity.id
_entity.type
_entity.pdbx_description
1 polymer ?
#
loop_
_entity_poly.entity_id
_entity_poly.type
_entity_poly.pdbx_seq_one_letter_code
_entity_poly.pdbx_strand_id
1 'polypeptide(L)'
;METLLAWGHFLAGITWIGILYYFNFIQVPFLGKVTPETKAEAFQHLVPNALWWFRWGALATWLFGAALLMNQGRFGSAFALQGQDAIIGMGAWLGTIMLFNVWGIIWPNQKKVLGLKEASADEKKASARTALLASRTNTMLSIPMLFFMASSGHASGLFGAA
;
A
#
# COMPACT_ATOMS: atom_id res chain seq x y z
N MET A 1 16.46 -13.89 -13.69
CA MET A 1 15.86 -13.71 -12.35
C MET A 1 15.37 -12.28 -12.17
N GLU A 2 16.23 -11.28 -12.38
CA GLU A 2 15.91 -9.85 -12.21
C GLU A 2 14.63 -9.39 -12.93
N THR A 3 14.46 -9.73 -14.21
CA THR A 3 13.25 -9.39 -14.98
C THR A 3 11.98 -9.91 -14.32
N LEU A 4 11.98 -11.14 -13.80
CA LEU A 4 10.80 -11.72 -13.13
C LEU A 4 10.49 -11.00 -11.81
N LEU A 5 11.52 -10.65 -11.04
CA LEU A 5 11.36 -9.88 -9.80
C LEU A 5 10.80 -8.49 -10.07
N ALA A 6 11.29 -7.81 -11.11
CA ALA A 6 10.81 -6.49 -11.53
C ALA A 6 9.33 -6.55 -11.98
N TRP A 7 8.96 -7.52 -12.82
CA TRP A 7 7.57 -7.70 -13.24
C TRP A 7 6.65 -8.08 -12.06
N GLY A 8 7.11 -8.93 -11.15
CA GLY A 8 6.39 -9.27 -9.92
C GLY A 8 6.14 -8.04 -9.05
N HIS A 9 7.18 -7.22 -8.82
CA HIS A 9 7.07 -5.96 -8.09
C HIS A 9 6.07 -5.01 -8.76
N PHE A 10 6.16 -4.85 -10.09
CA PHE A 10 5.32 -3.95 -10.86
C PHE A 10 3.83 -4.34 -10.80
N LEU A 11 3.50 -5.60 -11.08
CA LEU A 11 2.12 -6.10 -11.06
C LEU A 11 1.51 -6.05 -9.65
N ALA A 12 2.30 -6.42 -8.64
CA ALA A 12 1.87 -6.31 -7.24
C ALA A 12 1.67 -4.84 -6.83
N GLY A 13 2.56 -3.94 -7.28
CA GLY A 13 2.51 -2.51 -6.99
C GLY A 13 1.28 -1.85 -7.58
N ILE A 14 0.95 -2.15 -8.85
CA ILE A 14 -0.30 -1.71 -9.48
C ILE A 14 -1.51 -2.21 -8.70
N THR A 15 -1.51 -3.49 -8.31
CA THR A 15 -2.62 -4.07 -7.54
C THR A 15 -2.77 -3.35 -6.20
N TRP A 16 -1.68 -3.14 -5.47
CA TRP A 16 -1.69 -2.50 -4.17
C TRP A 16 -2.16 -1.04 -4.24
N ILE A 17 -1.47 -0.21 -5.03
CA ILE A 17 -1.75 1.23 -5.10
C ILE A 17 -3.06 1.50 -5.85
N GLY A 18 -3.37 0.71 -6.88
CA GLY A 18 -4.66 0.78 -7.58
C GLY A 18 -5.84 0.52 -6.64
N ILE A 19 -5.77 -0.52 -5.81
CA ILE A 19 -6.84 -0.80 -4.83
C ILE A 19 -6.87 0.24 -3.72
N LEU A 20 -5.71 0.77 -3.28
CA LEU A 20 -5.66 1.88 -2.33
C LEU A 20 -6.45 3.11 -2.85
N TYR A 21 -6.26 3.46 -4.11
CA TYR A 21 -6.94 4.58 -4.76
C TYR A 21 -8.42 4.27 -4.98
N TYR A 22 -8.73 3.05 -5.38
CA TYR A 22 -10.12 2.58 -5.44
C TYR A 22 -10.84 2.76 -4.10
N PHE A 23 -10.23 2.37 -2.97
CA PHE A 23 -10.86 2.56 -1.67
C PHE A 23 -11.16 4.02 -1.36
N ASN A 24 -10.18 4.92 -1.58
CA ASN A 24 -10.29 6.30 -1.13
C ASN A 24 -11.12 7.18 -2.06
N PHE A 25 -11.01 6.97 -3.37
CA PHE A 25 -11.64 7.85 -4.37
C PHE A 25 -12.94 7.28 -4.93
N ILE A 26 -13.15 5.96 -4.89
CA ILE A 26 -14.32 5.32 -5.51
C ILE A 26 -15.21 4.68 -4.44
N GLN A 27 -14.71 3.69 -3.71
CA GLN A 27 -15.53 2.88 -2.81
C GLN A 27 -16.09 3.70 -1.64
N VAL A 28 -15.26 4.46 -0.91
CA VAL A 28 -15.73 5.22 0.25
C VAL A 28 -16.79 6.27 -0.13
N PRO A 29 -16.59 7.10 -1.18
CA PRO A 29 -17.64 8.01 -1.66
C PRO A 29 -18.91 7.28 -2.12
N PHE A 30 -18.78 6.15 -2.82
CA PHE A 30 -19.92 5.34 -3.24
C PHE A 30 -20.73 4.80 -2.05
N LEU A 31 -20.06 4.21 -1.04
CA LEU A 31 -20.70 3.68 0.16
C LEU A 31 -21.39 4.77 1.02
N GLY A 32 -21.09 6.05 0.77
CA GLY A 32 -21.77 7.19 1.39
C GLY A 32 -23.07 7.61 0.68
N LYS A 33 -23.36 7.06 -0.51
CA LYS A 33 -24.52 7.42 -1.35
C LYS A 33 -25.57 6.32 -1.48
N VAL A 34 -25.25 5.10 -1.06
CA VAL A 34 -26.12 3.92 -1.22
C VAL A 34 -26.93 3.63 0.04
N THR A 35 -27.96 2.78 -0.10
CA THR A 35 -28.81 2.36 1.01
C THR A 35 -28.04 1.47 2.01
N PRO A 36 -28.54 1.32 3.25
CA PRO A 36 -27.94 0.40 4.22
C PRO A 36 -27.84 -1.05 3.72
N GLU A 37 -28.82 -1.51 2.93
CA GLU A 37 -28.86 -2.87 2.38
C GLU A 37 -27.73 -3.08 1.36
N THR A 38 -27.58 -2.17 0.38
CA THR A 38 -26.48 -2.22 -0.59
C THR A 38 -25.12 -2.10 0.09
N LYS A 39 -25.03 -1.29 1.15
CA LYS A 39 -23.81 -1.18 1.94
C LYS A 39 -23.47 -2.52 2.61
N ALA A 40 -24.45 -3.18 3.24
CA ALA A 40 -24.26 -4.48 3.86
C ALA A 40 -23.78 -5.53 2.85
N GLU A 41 -24.39 -5.59 1.67
CA GLU A 41 -23.99 -6.50 0.59
C GLU A 41 -22.53 -6.25 0.14
N ALA A 42 -22.14 -4.98 -0.03
CA ALA A 42 -20.76 -4.63 -0.35
C ALA A 42 -19.78 -5.10 0.74
N PHE A 43 -20.14 -4.97 2.02
CA PHE A 43 -19.30 -5.44 3.14
C PHE A 43 -19.27 -6.96 3.30
N GLN A 44 -20.23 -7.69 2.72
CA GLN A 44 -20.25 -9.16 2.69
C GLN A 44 -19.39 -9.74 1.57
N HIS A 45 -19.40 -9.14 0.37
CA HIS A 45 -18.79 -9.76 -0.82
C HIS A 45 -17.65 -8.96 -1.44
N LEU A 46 -17.83 -7.65 -1.60
CA LEU A 46 -16.89 -6.79 -2.34
C LEU A 46 -15.68 -6.40 -1.47
N VAL A 47 -15.94 -5.83 -0.30
CA VAL A 47 -14.92 -5.27 0.59
C VAL A 47 -13.93 -6.33 1.09
N PRO A 48 -14.34 -7.54 1.53
CA PRO A 48 -13.39 -8.56 1.97
C PRO A 48 -12.43 -9.00 0.85
N ASN A 49 -12.92 -9.16 -0.38
CA ASN A 49 -12.10 -9.54 -1.52
C ASN A 49 -11.10 -8.43 -1.89
N ALA A 50 -11.57 -7.18 -1.97
CA ALA A 50 -10.68 -6.04 -2.22
C ALA A 50 -9.59 -5.91 -1.12
N LEU A 51 -9.96 -6.12 0.15
CA LEU A 51 -9.01 -6.10 1.27
C LEU A 51 -8.01 -7.27 1.24
N TRP A 52 -8.40 -8.42 0.69
CA TRP A 52 -7.46 -9.52 0.48
C TRP A 52 -6.37 -9.12 -0.51
N TRP A 53 -6.77 -8.65 -1.69
CA TRP A 53 -5.84 -8.23 -2.75
C TRP A 53 -4.99 -7.03 -2.31
N PHE A 54 -5.58 -6.07 -1.61
CA PHE A 54 -4.86 -4.93 -1.05
C PHE A 54 -3.72 -5.35 -0.11
N ARG A 55 -4.01 -6.24 0.85
CA ARG A 55 -3.03 -6.66 1.87
C ARG A 55 -1.89 -7.47 1.29
N TRP A 56 -2.24 -8.47 0.48
CA TRP A 56 -1.26 -9.36 -0.11
C TRP A 56 -0.50 -8.71 -1.27
N GLY A 57 -1.16 -7.83 -2.04
CA GLY A 57 -0.51 -6.96 -3.01
C GLY A 57 0.55 -6.07 -2.36
N ALA A 58 0.24 -5.47 -1.20
CA ALA A 58 1.21 -4.67 -0.44
C ALA A 58 2.45 -5.49 -0.04
N LEU A 59 2.23 -6.67 0.55
CA LEU A 59 3.31 -7.53 0.99
C LEU A 59 4.14 -8.05 -0.20
N ALA A 60 3.47 -8.51 -1.26
CA ALA A 60 4.13 -8.99 -2.46
C ALA A 60 4.97 -7.89 -3.13
N THR A 61 4.44 -6.66 -3.24
CA THR A 61 5.20 -5.51 -3.76
C THR A 61 6.48 -5.32 -2.98
N TRP A 62 6.39 -5.28 -1.64
CA TRP A 62 7.55 -5.08 -0.79
C TRP A 62 8.56 -6.25 -0.91
N LEU A 63 8.10 -7.50 -0.90
CA LEU A 63 8.97 -8.67 -1.02
C LEU A 63 9.70 -8.72 -2.36
N PHE A 64 9.01 -8.49 -3.47
CA PHE A 64 9.66 -8.43 -4.79
C PHE A 64 10.64 -7.26 -4.89
N GLY A 65 10.31 -6.10 -4.32
CA GLY A 65 11.19 -4.93 -4.31
C GLY A 65 12.44 -5.14 -3.47
N ALA A 66 12.29 -5.72 -2.27
CA ALA A 66 13.40 -6.12 -1.40
C ALA A 66 14.29 -7.15 -2.09
N ALA A 67 13.70 -8.19 -2.69
CA ALA A 67 14.43 -9.21 -3.43
C ALA A 67 15.18 -8.62 -4.63
N LEU A 68 14.60 -7.65 -5.34
CA LEU A 68 15.25 -6.94 -6.44
C LEU A 68 16.48 -6.16 -5.93
N LEU A 69 16.33 -5.40 -4.85
CA LEU A 69 17.44 -4.66 -4.25
C LEU A 69 18.54 -5.60 -3.69
N MET A 70 18.16 -6.74 -3.12
CA MET A 70 19.12 -7.76 -2.66
C MET A 70 19.87 -8.38 -3.84
N ASN A 71 19.17 -8.74 -4.92
CA ASN A 71 19.76 -9.29 -6.14
C ASN A 71 20.74 -8.31 -6.80
N GLN A 72 20.49 -7.00 -6.67
CA GLN A 72 21.39 -5.94 -7.17
C GLN A 72 22.52 -5.58 -6.18
N GLY A 73 22.56 -6.16 -4.98
CA GLY A 73 23.53 -5.78 -3.94
C GLY A 73 23.29 -4.41 -3.30
N ARG A 74 22.11 -3.81 -3.51
CA ARG A 74 21.76 -2.44 -3.12
C ARG A 74 20.82 -2.35 -1.92
N PHE A 75 20.41 -3.48 -1.37
CA PHE A 75 19.45 -3.51 -0.24
C PHE A 75 19.96 -2.71 0.97
N GLY A 76 21.20 -2.97 1.38
CA GLY A 76 21.81 -2.28 2.51
C GLY A 76 21.96 -0.78 2.29
N SER A 77 22.54 -0.37 1.16
CA SER A 77 22.73 1.04 0.79
C SER A 77 21.41 1.80 0.63
N ALA A 78 20.39 1.17 0.04
CA ALA A 78 19.06 1.77 -0.11
C ALA A 78 18.40 2.03 1.26
N PHE A 79 18.33 1.03 2.14
CA PHE A 79 17.71 1.21 3.46
C PHE A 79 18.57 2.05 4.42
N ALA A 80 19.89 2.12 4.20
CA ALA A 80 20.79 3.04 4.90
C ALA A 80 20.84 4.45 4.27
N LEU A 81 20.10 4.70 3.19
CA LEU A 81 20.05 5.97 2.46
C LEU A 81 21.42 6.48 2.00
N GLN A 82 22.22 5.62 1.40
CA GLN A 82 23.61 5.92 1.00
C GLN A 82 23.74 6.21 -0.50
N GLY A 83 24.48 7.28 -0.83
CA GLY A 83 24.83 7.64 -2.20
C GLY A 83 23.62 7.75 -3.13
N GLN A 84 23.78 7.26 -4.37
CA GLN A 84 22.72 7.24 -5.37
C GLN A 84 21.52 6.35 -4.98
N ASP A 85 21.72 5.40 -4.08
CA ASP A 85 20.66 4.49 -3.62
C ASP A 85 19.72 5.14 -2.61
N ALA A 86 20.06 6.31 -2.07
CA ALA A 86 19.19 7.08 -1.20
C ALA A 86 17.85 7.42 -1.88
N ILE A 87 17.84 7.65 -3.20
CA ILE A 87 16.62 7.99 -3.96
C ILE A 87 15.63 6.82 -3.93
N ILE A 88 16.06 5.62 -4.34
CA ILE A 88 15.20 4.44 -4.27
C ILE A 88 14.90 4.05 -2.82
N GLY A 89 15.85 4.29 -1.91
CA GLY A 89 15.72 4.08 -0.47
C GLY A 89 14.60 4.89 0.17
N MET A 90 14.42 6.16 -0.23
CA MET A 90 13.29 6.98 0.22
C MET A 90 11.95 6.37 -0.21
N GLY A 91 11.86 5.91 -1.46
CA GLY A 91 10.69 5.18 -1.95
C GLY A 91 10.45 3.89 -1.15
N ALA A 92 11.51 3.11 -0.89
CA ALA A 92 11.44 1.86 -0.14
C ALA A 92 10.99 2.08 1.32
N TRP A 93 11.47 3.11 2.00
CA TRP A 93 11.04 3.45 3.36
C TRP A 93 9.59 3.90 3.43
N LEU A 94 9.15 4.76 2.52
CA LEU A 94 7.75 5.17 2.44
C LEU A 94 6.84 3.97 2.18
N GLY A 95 7.21 3.09 1.24
CA GLY A 95 6.52 1.82 0.99
C GLY A 95 6.51 0.91 2.22
N THR A 96 7.60 0.85 2.98
CA THR A 96 7.69 0.06 4.22
C THR A 96 6.74 0.58 5.30
N ILE A 97 6.73 1.90 5.54
CA ILE A 97 5.80 2.54 6.48
C ILE A 97 4.35 2.25 6.06
N MET A 98 4.06 2.41 4.77
CA MET A 98 2.73 2.12 4.23
C MET A 98 2.33 0.66 4.42
N LEU A 99 3.24 -0.30 4.20
CA LEU A 99 3.00 -1.73 4.44
C LEU A 99 2.66 -2.01 5.91
N PHE A 100 3.39 -1.40 6.84
CA PHE A 100 3.08 -1.50 8.27
C PHE A 100 1.72 -0.88 8.61
N ASN A 101 1.34 0.23 7.97
CA ASN A 101 -0.03 0.75 8.12
C ASN A 101 -1.07 -0.26 7.62
N VAL A 102 -0.82 -0.97 6.51
CA VAL A 102 -1.74 -1.99 5.97
C VAL A 102 -1.94 -3.13 6.97
N TRP A 103 -0.86 -3.75 7.42
CA TRP A 103 -0.94 -4.97 8.24
C TRP A 103 -1.09 -4.70 9.74
N GLY A 104 -0.53 -3.59 10.22
CA GLY A 104 -0.52 -3.21 11.64
C GLY A 104 -1.69 -2.33 12.07
N ILE A 105 -2.26 -1.50 11.18
CA ILE A 105 -3.35 -0.58 11.53
C ILE A 105 -4.64 -0.91 10.78
N ILE A 106 -4.60 -0.93 9.44
CA ILE A 106 -5.80 -1.11 8.61
C ILE A 106 -6.39 -2.49 8.86
N TRP A 107 -5.61 -3.57 8.72
CA TRP A 107 -6.14 -4.92 8.82
C TRP A 107 -6.73 -5.27 10.20
N PRO A 108 -6.09 -4.98 11.34
CA PRO A 108 -6.67 -5.28 12.65
C PRO A 108 -7.99 -4.55 12.91
N ASN A 109 -8.12 -3.31 12.43
CA ASN A 109 -9.36 -2.55 12.52
C ASN A 109 -10.43 -3.08 11.56
N GLN A 110 -10.06 -3.44 10.33
CA GLN A 110 -10.98 -4.04 9.35
C GLN A 110 -11.53 -5.38 9.84
N LYS A 111 -10.75 -6.19 10.56
CA LYS A 111 -11.27 -7.44 11.18
C LYS A 111 -12.46 -7.17 12.10
N LYS A 112 -12.44 -6.08 12.89
CA LYS A 112 -13.58 -5.69 13.75
C LYS A 112 -14.77 -5.22 12.92
N VAL A 113 -14.51 -4.39 11.90
CA VAL A 113 -15.55 -3.83 11.00
C VAL A 113 -16.29 -4.95 10.25
N LEU A 114 -15.54 -5.95 9.78
CA LEU A 114 -16.06 -7.11 9.06
C LEU A 114 -16.70 -8.17 9.97
N GLY A 115 -16.68 -7.98 11.29
CA GLY A 115 -17.21 -8.97 12.24
C GLY A 115 -16.34 -10.22 12.40
N LEU A 116 -15.10 -10.22 11.89
CA LEU A 116 -14.13 -11.31 12.10
C LEU A 116 -13.54 -11.32 13.51
N LYS A 117 -13.74 -10.24 14.26
CA LYS A 117 -13.44 -10.12 15.69
C LYS A 117 -14.62 -9.45 16.37
N GLU A 118 -15.03 -9.99 17.51
CA GLU A 118 -16.07 -9.37 18.35
C GLU A 118 -15.66 -7.94 18.74
N ALA A 119 -16.62 -7.02 18.61
CA ALA A 119 -16.47 -5.61 18.91
C ALA A 119 -17.88 -5.00 19.05
N SER A 120 -18.05 -4.07 19.99
CA SER A 120 -19.29 -3.32 20.14
C SER A 120 -19.58 -2.43 18.92
N ALA A 121 -20.80 -1.90 18.80
CA ALA A 121 -21.15 -0.98 17.71
C ALA A 121 -20.24 0.27 17.70
N ASP A 122 -19.93 0.82 18.87
CA ASP A 122 -19.06 1.99 19.01
C ASP A 122 -17.61 1.67 18.63
N GLU A 123 -17.11 0.50 19.04
CA GLU A 123 -15.77 0.04 18.65
C GLU A 123 -15.66 -0.20 17.14
N LYS A 124 -16.70 -0.75 16.50
CA LYS A 124 -16.73 -0.93 15.04
C LYS A 124 -16.67 0.42 14.32
N LYS A 125 -17.43 1.41 14.79
CA LYS A 125 -17.41 2.77 14.24
C LYS A 125 -16.05 3.44 14.40
N ALA A 126 -15.44 3.35 15.59
CA ALA A 126 -14.10 3.87 15.84
C ALA A 126 -13.04 3.17 14.96
N SER A 127 -13.12 1.84 14.85
CA SER A 127 -12.21 1.03 14.02
C SER A 127 -12.31 1.40 12.54
N ALA A 128 -13.52 1.59 12.03
CA ALA A 128 -13.75 2.05 10.65
C ALA A 128 -13.10 3.41 10.38
N ARG A 129 -13.22 4.36 11.33
CA ARG A 129 -12.56 5.67 11.24
C ARG A 129 -11.04 5.54 11.22
N THR A 130 -10.46 4.76 12.14
CA THR A 130 -9.01 4.55 12.23
C THR A 130 -8.46 3.90 10.96
N ALA A 131 -9.12 2.86 10.46
CA ALA A 131 -8.73 2.20 9.20
C ALA A 131 -8.77 3.17 8.01
N LEU A 132 -9.81 4.02 7.93
CA LEU A 132 -9.94 5.02 6.87
C LEU A 132 -8.85 6.09 6.95
N LEU A 133 -8.56 6.62 8.14
CA LEU A 133 -7.49 7.60 8.31
C LEU A 133 -6.13 7.03 7.91
N ALA A 134 -5.79 5.82 8.34
CA ALA A 134 -4.56 5.15 7.92
C ALA A 134 -4.52 4.92 6.40
N SER A 135 -5.65 4.57 5.77
CA SER A 135 -5.73 4.42 4.31
C SER A 135 -5.54 5.74 3.57
N ARG A 136 -6.08 6.85 4.08
CA ARG A 136 -5.83 8.20 3.53
C ARG A 136 -4.38 8.63 3.70
N THR A 137 -3.79 8.36 4.85
CA THR A 137 -2.35 8.59 5.07
C THR A 137 -1.52 7.81 4.04
N ASN A 138 -1.82 6.52 3.82
CA ASN A 138 -1.14 5.76 2.77
C ASN A 138 -1.35 6.36 1.38
N THR A 139 -2.55 6.87 1.07
CA THR A 139 -2.83 7.52 -0.23
C THR A 139 -2.01 8.80 -0.41
N MET A 140 -1.78 9.56 0.66
CA MET A 140 -0.92 10.75 0.59
C MET A 140 0.56 10.36 0.48
N LEU A 141 1.00 9.34 1.22
CA LEU A 141 2.38 8.84 1.18
C LEU A 141 2.73 8.14 -0.13
N SER A 142 1.75 7.55 -0.85
CA SER A 142 2.03 6.90 -2.13
C SER A 142 2.52 7.89 -3.18
N ILE A 143 2.15 9.17 -3.10
CA ILE A 143 2.56 10.18 -4.07
C ILE A 143 4.08 10.41 -4.04
N PRO A 144 4.71 10.83 -2.92
CA PRO A 144 6.16 10.96 -2.84
C PRO A 144 6.87 9.60 -3.00
N MET A 145 6.26 8.51 -2.53
CA MET A 145 6.82 7.16 -2.73
C MET A 145 6.99 6.83 -4.21
N LEU A 146 5.93 7.01 -5.02
CA LEU A 146 5.96 6.77 -6.47
C LEU A 146 6.93 7.72 -7.16
N PHE A 147 7.00 8.98 -6.73
CA PHE A 147 7.97 9.94 -7.24
C PHE A 147 9.42 9.42 -7.07
N PHE A 148 9.80 9.00 -5.86
CA PHE A 148 11.14 8.47 -5.60
C PHE A 148 11.42 7.17 -6.37
N MET A 149 10.45 6.24 -6.42
CA MET A 149 10.61 4.99 -7.17
C MET A 149 10.77 5.23 -8.67
N ALA A 150 9.94 6.08 -9.28
CA ALA A 150 10.04 6.42 -10.70
C ALA A 150 11.35 7.18 -11.01
N SER A 151 11.75 8.09 -10.12
CA SER A 151 12.97 8.87 -10.30
C SER A 151 14.22 7.99 -10.29
N SER A 152 14.24 6.90 -9.53
CA SER A 152 15.41 6.02 -9.43
C SER A 152 15.78 5.29 -10.74
N GLY A 153 14.79 4.98 -11.59
CA GLY A 153 15.00 4.31 -12.89
C GLY A 153 15.36 5.28 -14.03
N HIS A 154 14.99 6.55 -13.87
CA HIS A 154 15.27 7.63 -14.82
C HIS A 154 16.34 8.62 -14.29
N ALA A 155 16.96 8.31 -13.14
CA ALA A 155 17.93 9.16 -12.44
C ALA A 155 19.20 9.44 -13.26
N SER A 156 19.44 8.72 -14.36
CA SER A 156 20.47 9.08 -15.32
C SER A 156 20.29 10.48 -15.93
N GLY A 157 19.09 11.08 -15.85
CA GLY A 157 18.79 12.42 -16.38
C GLY A 157 18.65 13.56 -15.36
N LEU A 158 18.52 13.27 -14.06
CA LEU A 158 18.31 14.31 -13.02
C LEU A 158 19.55 14.59 -12.17
N PHE A 159 20.46 13.63 -12.06
CA PHE A 159 21.71 13.77 -11.29
C PHE A 159 22.93 13.26 -12.07
N GLY A 160 22.83 13.18 -13.40
CA GLY A 160 23.95 12.87 -14.28
C GLY A 160 24.90 14.07 -14.42
N ALA A 161 26.02 14.01 -13.71
CA ALA A 161 27.30 14.71 -13.91
C ALA A 161 27.25 16.20 -14.34
N ALA A 162 27.57 17.06 -13.37
CA ALA A 162 28.58 18.10 -13.55
C ALA A 162 29.67 17.90 -12.49
#